data_AF-W7N089-F1
#
_entry.id   AF-W7N089-F1
#
_cell.length_a   1.000
_cell.length_b   1.000
_cell.length_c   1.000
_cell.angle_alpha   90.00
_cell.angle_beta   90.00
_cell.angle_gamma   90.00
#
_symmetry.space_group_name_H-M   'P 1'
#
loop_
_entity.id
_entity.type
_entity.pdbx_description
1 polymer ?
#
loop_
_entity_poly.entity_id
_entity_poly.type
_entity_poly.pdbx_seq_one_letter_code
_entity_poly.pdbx_strand_id
1 'polypeptide(L)'
;MRINMSTDHINMAGINSSAYAWNQEFFDRQIQKYPAQNIPAVATFSSVHDLIKKFLSASGDMEAFLGPSTYQMLELEPLCKSCSMDDLVTGTDPRVTRPMALLDDRCRRMHHSEPPGGHMRRDRGPLSSSQLLQELKKKRYGSLGETDAARRLLYVANPDCCVIVALASTASSVQATFLPDFFYKYLGSRTSLGIHRPMRGPLIFGLEFHLQFYVWCEGGPQFHDSRKKRNGKPLRQSRQPYYLKFGYGNEPQVHIYETQVSCLIAGIDEDSWVAYQFVDTYYQGTKPLAQDEEHGVKPDPLTGGLFDANLPIWTPREYFLIVYECRLKQVRHAMHNLVARLFLRLEPYTQDEGDMTASFGEGIMGTMAQKKLTQQVLNEANRFLPQTIHSICKAIEVWDRFSGRDLAYLSDILKSDSKKSPIPSVKVVTMIEDHIDALRDLQRRAEEQRDLCAGLARKLEMQIVVEDNEVTARQQAGTEMTRYWTGIGLVFLPLTAVTGIFSMQAGILPDSFYKWWIFIIFWIVITLLVILAVEFRSLRSSMPALRNDCSRCRTSSPWSPFPSRLSLLSSSTDFPAEIELIPRSPGRTV
;
A
#
# COMPACT_ATOMS: atom_id res chain seq x y z
N MET A 1 -0.43 6.03 28.51
CA MET A 1 -1.46 7.08 28.64
C MET A 1 -2.74 6.52 28.01
N ARG A 2 -3.63 5.93 28.82
CA ARG A 2 -4.91 5.38 28.35
C ARG A 2 -5.83 6.55 28.04
N ILE A 3 -6.18 6.74 26.78
CA ILE A 3 -7.24 7.66 26.38
C ILE A 3 -8.53 6.85 26.43
N ASN A 4 -9.34 7.06 27.46
CA ASN A 4 -10.74 6.63 27.48
C ASN A 4 -11.46 7.39 26.35
N MET A 5 -11.80 6.70 25.27
CA MET A 5 -12.79 7.22 24.32
C MET A 5 -14.17 6.92 24.89
N SER A 6 -14.85 7.97 25.35
CA SER A 6 -16.28 7.93 25.63
C SER A 6 -17.02 7.62 24.34
N THR A 7 -17.75 6.51 24.30
CA THR A 7 -18.80 6.25 23.31
C THR A 7 -20.00 7.12 23.65
N ASP A 8 -19.93 8.40 23.30
CA ASP A 8 -21.11 9.25 23.30
C ASP A 8 -21.93 8.89 22.06
N HIS A 9 -23.02 8.15 22.28
CA HIS A 9 -24.10 8.05 21.30
C HIS A 9 -24.59 9.46 20.98
N ILE A 10 -24.27 9.93 19.76
CA ILE A 10 -24.80 11.19 19.25
C ILE A 10 -26.30 11.01 19.09
N ASN A 11 -27.07 11.60 20.03
CA ASN A 11 -28.51 11.65 19.98
C ASN A 11 -28.94 12.54 18.79
N MET A 12 -29.42 11.92 17.70
CA MET A 12 -29.80 12.57 16.44
C MET A 12 -30.97 13.58 16.55
N ALA A 13 -31.55 13.77 17.73
CA ALA A 13 -32.72 14.64 17.92
C ALA A 13 -32.42 16.15 17.86
N GLY A 14 -31.16 16.58 17.85
CA GLY A 14 -30.78 17.99 18.01
C GLY A 14 -30.25 18.74 16.78
N ILE A 15 -29.94 18.06 15.67
CA ILE A 15 -29.47 18.72 14.45
C ILE A 15 -30.68 19.12 13.63
N ASN A 16 -30.78 20.39 13.23
CA ASN A 16 -31.82 20.90 12.34
C ASN A 16 -31.73 20.15 10.99
N SER A 17 -32.43 19.01 10.90
CA SER A 17 -32.36 18.01 9.83
C SER A 17 -32.70 18.58 8.45
N SER A 18 -33.33 19.76 8.40
CA SER A 18 -33.63 20.50 7.16
C SER A 18 -32.38 20.89 6.35
N ALA A 19 -31.25 21.19 7.00
CA ALA A 19 -30.02 21.60 6.29
C ALA A 19 -29.35 20.44 5.51
N TYR A 20 -29.58 19.21 5.95
CA TYR A 20 -29.04 17.99 5.36
C TYR A 20 -30.11 17.17 4.62
N ALA A 21 -31.19 17.83 4.18
CA ALA A 21 -32.20 17.20 3.33
C ALA A 21 -31.71 17.13 1.87
N TRP A 22 -32.12 16.07 1.17
CA TRP A 22 -31.98 15.99 -0.28
C TRP A 22 -32.78 17.12 -0.93
N ASN A 23 -32.16 17.84 -1.87
CA ASN A 23 -32.82 18.99 -2.49
C ASN A 23 -33.98 18.50 -3.38
N GLN A 24 -35.15 19.12 -3.25
CA GLN A 24 -36.34 18.74 -4.01
C GLN A 24 -36.15 18.86 -5.53
N GLU A 25 -35.34 19.82 -5.99
CA GLU A 25 -35.04 20.00 -7.41
C GLU A 25 -34.33 18.78 -8.05
N PHE A 26 -33.76 17.86 -7.26
CA PHE A 26 -33.18 16.62 -7.78
C PHE A 26 -34.22 15.58 -8.17
N PHE A 27 -35.46 15.68 -7.66
CA PHE A 27 -36.57 14.82 -8.07
C PHE A 27 -37.22 15.33 -9.36
N ASP A 28 -37.13 16.64 -9.63
CA ASP A 28 -37.64 17.23 -10.85
C ASP A 28 -36.66 16.99 -12.01
N ARG A 29 -37.19 16.54 -13.15
CA ARG A 29 -36.39 16.32 -14.36
C ARG A 29 -35.87 17.64 -14.94
N GLN A 30 -34.56 17.85 -14.87
CA GLN A 30 -33.92 19.06 -15.35
C GLN A 30 -33.48 18.93 -16.82
N ILE A 31 -34.42 18.54 -17.69
CA ILE A 31 -34.18 18.18 -19.10
C ILE A 31 -33.41 19.28 -19.87
N GLN A 32 -33.68 20.55 -19.55
CA GLN A 32 -33.00 21.69 -20.17
C GLN A 32 -31.49 21.71 -19.92
N LYS A 33 -31.00 21.08 -18.83
CA LYS A 33 -29.58 20.99 -18.49
C LYS A 33 -28.88 19.79 -19.14
N TYR A 34 -29.62 18.82 -19.68
CA TYR A 34 -29.04 17.59 -20.24
C TYR A 34 -28.16 17.83 -21.47
N PRO A 35 -28.52 18.69 -22.44
CA PRO A 35 -27.67 18.95 -23.60
C PRO A 35 -26.26 19.43 -23.25
N ALA A 36 -26.09 20.14 -22.12
CA ALA A 36 -24.78 20.59 -21.65
C ALA A 36 -23.85 19.41 -21.28
N GLN A 37 -24.39 18.23 -21.01
CA GLN A 37 -23.61 17.01 -20.76
C GLN A 37 -22.90 16.48 -22.02
N ASN A 38 -23.25 16.98 -23.21
CA ASN A 38 -22.56 16.64 -24.45
C ASN A 38 -21.29 17.47 -24.69
N ILE A 39 -21.08 18.52 -23.90
CA ILE A 39 -19.99 19.49 -24.10
C ILE A 39 -18.90 19.22 -23.06
N PRO A 40 -17.66 18.92 -23.49
CA PRO A 40 -16.56 18.72 -22.55
C PRO A 40 -16.21 20.04 -21.86
N ALA A 41 -15.84 19.97 -20.58
CA ALA A 41 -15.41 21.11 -19.78
C ALA A 41 -14.13 21.76 -20.35
N VAL A 42 -13.27 20.95 -20.98
CA VAL A 42 -12.08 21.41 -21.71
C VAL A 42 -12.26 21.12 -23.19
N ALA A 43 -12.70 22.13 -23.95
CA ALA A 43 -12.95 21.98 -25.38
C ALA A 43 -11.67 21.97 -26.24
N THR A 44 -10.63 22.70 -25.82
CA THR A 44 -9.39 22.86 -26.59
C THR A 44 -8.16 22.83 -25.70
N PHE A 45 -7.15 22.07 -26.13
CA PHE A 45 -5.86 21.94 -25.46
C PHE A 45 -4.76 21.63 -26.47
N SER A 46 -3.54 22.08 -26.16
CA SER A 46 -2.36 21.91 -27.02
C SER A 46 -1.54 20.65 -26.72
N SER A 47 -1.70 20.10 -25.50
CA SER A 47 -0.98 18.91 -25.04
C SER A 47 -1.77 18.24 -23.90
N VAL A 48 -1.38 17.02 -23.53
CA VAL A 48 -1.93 16.33 -22.34
C VAL A 48 -1.72 17.16 -21.07
N HIS A 49 -0.55 17.79 -20.93
CA HIS A 49 -0.28 18.64 -19.77
C HIS A 49 -1.22 19.86 -19.73
N ASP A 50 -1.45 20.52 -20.87
CA ASP A 50 -2.41 21.62 -20.99
C ASP A 50 -3.84 21.18 -20.70
N LEU A 51 -4.25 20.00 -21.18
CA LEU A 51 -5.54 19.38 -20.86
C LEU A 51 -5.71 19.22 -19.35
N ILE A 52 -4.78 18.54 -18.67
CA ILE A 52 -4.88 18.29 -17.23
C ILE A 52 -4.88 19.61 -16.46
N LYS A 53 -4.04 20.58 -16.82
CA LYS A 53 -4.02 21.90 -16.18
C LYS A 53 -5.37 22.63 -16.31
N LYS A 54 -5.94 22.67 -17.52
CA LYS A 54 -7.26 23.28 -17.77
C LYS A 54 -8.38 22.53 -17.06
N PHE A 55 -8.32 21.20 -17.05
CA PHE A 55 -9.28 20.34 -16.37
C PHE A 55 -9.31 20.59 -14.85
N LEU A 56 -8.14 20.66 -14.22
CA LEU A 56 -8.01 21.00 -12.81
C LEU A 56 -8.42 22.46 -12.50
N SER A 57 -8.31 23.35 -13.48
CA SER A 57 -8.79 24.74 -13.35
C SER A 57 -10.32 24.82 -13.49
N ALA A 58 -10.91 23.99 -14.35
CA ALA A 58 -12.36 23.87 -14.52
C ALA A 58 -13.04 23.23 -13.30
N SER A 59 -12.31 22.43 -12.53
CA SER A 59 -12.73 21.87 -11.24
C SER A 59 -13.20 22.92 -10.26
N GLY A 60 -12.75 24.17 -10.42
CA GLY A 60 -13.08 25.32 -9.58
C GLY A 60 -13.25 24.89 -8.14
N ASP A 61 -12.15 24.59 -7.45
CA ASP A 61 -12.19 24.44 -6.00
C ASP A 61 -12.76 25.76 -5.46
N MET A 62 -14.07 25.81 -5.24
CA MET A 62 -14.81 27.04 -5.02
C MET A 62 -14.42 27.69 -3.69
N GLU A 63 -13.61 26.99 -2.89
CA GLU A 63 -13.01 27.48 -1.67
C GLU A 63 -11.52 27.86 -1.84
N ALA A 64 -10.82 27.42 -2.88
CA ALA A 64 -9.41 27.73 -3.09
C ALA A 64 -9.21 28.99 -3.95
N PHE A 65 -8.81 30.07 -3.29
CA PHE A 65 -8.35 31.32 -3.90
C PHE A 65 -7.05 31.22 -4.72
N LEU A 66 -6.46 30.01 -4.89
CA LEU A 66 -5.06 29.81 -5.30
C LEU A 66 -4.85 29.18 -6.69
N GLY A 67 -5.87 29.10 -7.55
CA GLY A 67 -5.75 28.51 -8.89
C GLY A 67 -5.88 26.98 -8.91
N PRO A 68 -5.47 26.26 -9.98
CA PRO A 68 -5.65 24.82 -10.08
C PRO A 68 -4.99 24.12 -8.88
N SER A 69 -5.69 23.15 -8.29
CA SER A 69 -5.25 22.49 -7.07
C SER A 69 -3.84 21.90 -7.19
N THR A 70 -2.88 22.56 -6.54
CA THR A 70 -1.46 22.18 -6.60
C THR A 70 -1.24 20.73 -6.18
N TYR A 71 -2.00 20.24 -5.20
CA TYR A 71 -1.87 18.86 -4.71
C TYR A 71 -2.41 17.82 -5.71
N GLN A 72 -3.49 18.11 -6.44
CA GLN A 72 -4.03 17.23 -7.47
C GLN A 72 -3.06 17.15 -8.66
N MET A 73 -2.48 18.29 -9.05
CA MET A 73 -1.50 18.36 -10.13
C MET A 73 -0.25 17.53 -9.81
N LEU A 74 0.22 17.54 -8.56
CA LEU A 74 1.38 16.77 -8.11
C LEU A 74 1.22 15.25 -8.26
N GLU A 75 -0.01 14.72 -8.19
CA GLU A 75 -0.30 13.29 -8.38
C GLU A 75 -0.59 12.94 -9.85
N LEU A 76 -1.29 13.81 -10.57
CA LEU A 76 -1.71 13.57 -11.96
C LEU A 76 -0.61 13.78 -12.98
N GLU A 77 0.22 14.81 -12.83
CA GLU A 77 1.27 15.16 -13.79
C GLU A 77 2.29 14.01 -14.00
N PRO A 78 2.83 13.37 -12.95
CA PRO A 78 3.80 12.29 -13.13
C PRO A 78 3.21 11.06 -13.83
N LEU A 79 1.93 10.77 -13.57
CA LEU A 79 1.22 9.67 -14.20
C LEU A 79 0.98 9.95 -15.69
N CYS A 80 0.56 11.17 -16.02
CA CYS A 80 0.15 11.55 -17.38
C CYS A 80 1.31 11.94 -18.31
N LYS A 81 2.54 12.12 -17.78
CA LYS A 81 3.70 12.57 -18.54
C LYS A 81 4.04 11.69 -19.76
N SER A 82 3.78 10.39 -19.69
CA SER A 82 4.10 9.42 -20.75
C SER A 82 2.92 9.11 -21.70
N CYS A 83 1.80 9.82 -21.54
CA CYS A 83 0.60 9.65 -22.35
C CYS A 83 0.65 10.58 -23.56
N SER A 84 0.25 10.06 -24.72
CA SER A 84 0.04 10.82 -25.96
C SER A 84 -1.44 10.78 -26.31
N MET A 85 -2.03 11.94 -26.62
CA MET A 85 -3.40 11.99 -27.14
C MET A 85 -3.51 11.36 -28.53
N ASP A 86 -2.46 11.47 -29.35
CA ASP A 86 -2.47 10.92 -30.70
C ASP A 86 -2.47 9.39 -30.66
N ASP A 87 -1.66 8.79 -29.77
CA ASP A 87 -1.66 7.34 -29.57
C ASP A 87 -3.03 6.84 -29.10
N LEU A 88 -3.66 7.59 -28.19
CA LEU A 88 -4.98 7.27 -27.65
C LEU A 88 -6.09 7.37 -28.71
N VAL A 89 -6.01 8.34 -29.62
CA VAL A 89 -6.98 8.53 -30.70
C VAL A 89 -6.79 7.51 -31.82
N THR A 90 -5.55 7.25 -32.21
CA THR A 90 -5.21 6.31 -33.29
C THR A 90 -5.34 4.85 -32.87
N GLY A 91 -5.14 4.55 -31.59
CA GLY A 91 -5.28 3.20 -31.05
C GLY A 91 -4.15 2.24 -31.47
N THR A 92 -2.98 2.76 -31.86
CA THR A 92 -1.88 1.92 -32.40
C THR A 92 -0.93 1.39 -31.33
N ASP A 93 -0.85 2.03 -30.16
CA ASP A 93 0.03 1.61 -29.08
C ASP A 93 -0.57 0.41 -28.31
N PRO A 94 0.17 -0.68 -28.06
CA PRO A 94 -0.29 -1.81 -27.24
C PRO A 94 -0.85 -1.43 -25.86
N ARG A 95 -0.39 -0.31 -25.28
CA ARG A 95 -0.89 0.23 -24.00
C ARG A 95 -2.36 0.67 -24.10
N VAL A 96 -2.80 1.14 -25.27
CA VAL A 96 -4.15 1.68 -25.49
C VAL A 96 -5.14 0.71 -26.12
N THR A 97 -4.68 -0.50 -26.47
CA THR A 97 -5.51 -1.57 -27.07
C THR A 97 -5.92 -2.65 -26.08
N ARG A 98 -5.31 -2.68 -24.88
CA ARG A 98 -5.69 -3.63 -23.82
C ARG A 98 -7.10 -3.32 -23.28
N PRO A 99 -8.03 -4.28 -23.25
CA PRO A 99 -9.33 -4.09 -22.61
C PRO A 99 -9.19 -3.85 -21.11
N MET A 100 -9.84 -2.79 -20.61
CA MET A 100 -9.78 -2.37 -19.21
C MET A 100 -11.05 -1.70 -18.69
N ALA A 101 -12.02 -1.38 -19.55
CA ALA A 101 -13.24 -0.70 -19.17
C ALA A 101 -14.52 -1.42 -19.64
N LEU A 102 -15.60 -1.26 -18.88
CA LEU A 102 -16.96 -1.67 -19.27
C LEU A 102 -17.88 -0.45 -19.19
N LEU A 103 -18.67 -0.21 -20.22
CA LEU A 103 -19.58 0.94 -20.33
C LEU A 103 -21.02 0.44 -20.49
N ASP A 104 -21.92 0.86 -19.60
CA ASP A 104 -23.36 0.58 -19.67
C ASP A 104 -24.13 1.91 -19.72
N ASP A 105 -24.61 2.26 -20.91
CA ASP A 105 -25.39 3.47 -21.18
C ASP A 105 -26.87 3.11 -21.35
N ARG A 106 -27.73 3.66 -20.48
CA ARG A 106 -29.17 3.39 -20.47
C ARG A 106 -30.00 4.66 -20.32
N CYS A 107 -31.26 4.60 -20.79
CA CYS A 107 -32.26 5.61 -20.52
C CYS A 107 -33.60 4.96 -20.21
N ARG A 108 -34.31 5.51 -19.22
CA ARG A 108 -35.70 5.19 -18.95
C ARG A 108 -36.58 6.24 -19.62
N ARG A 109 -37.50 5.83 -20.50
CA ARG A 109 -38.59 6.73 -20.93
C ARG A 109 -39.85 6.34 -20.16
N MET A 110 -40.67 7.34 -19.87
CA MET A 110 -41.79 7.19 -18.92
C MET A 110 -43.05 6.57 -19.57
N HIS A 111 -42.92 5.79 -20.63
CA HIS A 111 -44.08 5.18 -21.30
C HIS A 111 -44.40 3.80 -20.71
N HIS A 112 -45.70 3.50 -20.57
CA HIS A 112 -46.19 2.29 -19.88
C HIS A 112 -45.87 0.95 -20.59
N SER A 113 -45.21 0.98 -21.74
CA SER A 113 -44.87 -0.20 -22.56
C SER A 113 -43.37 -0.51 -22.62
N GLU A 114 -42.55 0.10 -21.76
CA GLU A 114 -41.09 -0.06 -21.82
C GLU A 114 -40.58 -1.34 -21.17
N PRO A 115 -39.46 -1.90 -21.68
CA PRO A 115 -38.81 -3.03 -21.03
C PRO A 115 -38.37 -2.64 -19.60
N PRO A 116 -38.45 -3.55 -18.62
CA PRO A 116 -38.03 -3.29 -17.24
C PRO A 116 -36.58 -2.75 -17.13
N GLY A 117 -35.71 -3.17 -18.04
CA GLY A 117 -34.31 -2.76 -18.13
C GLY A 117 -34.04 -1.37 -18.70
N GLY A 118 -35.09 -0.68 -19.18
CA GLY A 118 -34.96 0.54 -19.98
C GLY A 118 -34.34 0.28 -21.35
N HIS A 119 -34.10 1.36 -22.10
CA HIS A 119 -33.42 1.29 -23.38
C HIS A 119 -31.92 1.35 -23.16
N MET A 120 -31.19 0.36 -23.68
CA MET A 120 -29.73 0.28 -23.58
C MET A 120 -29.10 0.70 -24.92
N ARG A 121 -27.97 1.40 -24.89
CA ARG A 121 -27.12 1.53 -26.08
C ARG A 121 -26.55 0.17 -26.47
N ARG A 122 -26.08 0.03 -27.71
CA ARG A 122 -25.43 -1.20 -28.14
C ARG A 122 -24.24 -1.51 -27.24
N ASP A 123 -24.27 -2.68 -26.61
CA ASP A 123 -23.14 -3.17 -25.82
C ASP A 123 -21.95 -3.45 -26.73
N ARG A 124 -20.79 -2.94 -26.33
CA ARG A 124 -19.51 -3.10 -27.05
C ARG A 124 -18.60 -4.14 -26.38
N GLY A 125 -19.02 -4.68 -25.24
CA GLY A 125 -18.19 -5.55 -24.43
C GLY A 125 -17.01 -4.79 -23.80
N PRO A 126 -15.93 -5.50 -23.44
CA PRO A 126 -14.71 -4.90 -22.88
C PRO A 126 -14.06 -3.89 -23.83
N LEU A 127 -13.87 -2.67 -23.34
CA LEU A 127 -13.27 -1.54 -24.05
C LEU A 127 -11.82 -1.33 -23.62
N SER A 128 -10.97 -1.08 -24.59
CA SER A 128 -9.64 -0.48 -24.37
C SER A 128 -9.75 1.03 -24.14
N SER A 129 -8.68 1.70 -23.71
CA SER A 129 -8.71 3.15 -23.45
C SER A 129 -9.00 3.97 -24.72
N SER A 130 -8.51 3.53 -25.88
CA SER A 130 -8.82 4.15 -27.19
C SER A 130 -10.30 3.99 -27.57
N GLN A 131 -10.85 2.77 -27.45
CA GLN A 131 -12.26 2.51 -27.72
C GLN A 131 -13.19 3.22 -26.72
N LEU A 132 -12.77 3.29 -25.45
CA LEU A 132 -13.47 4.06 -24.42
C LEU A 132 -13.55 5.54 -24.79
N LEU A 133 -12.43 6.16 -25.24
CA LEU A 133 -12.44 7.54 -25.70
C LEU A 133 -13.43 7.75 -26.87
N GLN A 134 -13.48 6.83 -27.82
CA GLN A 134 -14.41 6.90 -28.95
C GLN A 134 -15.88 6.83 -28.50
N GLU A 135 -16.21 5.91 -27.60
CA GLU A 135 -17.56 5.77 -27.06
C GLU A 135 -17.96 6.98 -26.18
N LEU A 136 -17.03 7.53 -25.39
CA LEU A 136 -17.26 8.72 -24.57
C LEU A 136 -17.41 10.02 -25.39
N LYS A 137 -16.80 10.10 -26.59
CA LYS A 137 -16.99 11.23 -27.51
C LYS A 137 -18.38 11.28 -28.15
N LYS A 138 -19.13 10.18 -28.15
CA LYS A 138 -20.51 10.20 -28.64
C LYS A 138 -21.37 11.08 -27.75
N LYS A 139 -22.33 11.79 -28.36
CA LYS A 139 -23.29 12.60 -27.62
C LYS A 139 -24.02 11.71 -26.60
N ARG A 140 -24.06 12.15 -25.35
CA ARG A 140 -24.81 11.51 -24.26
C ARG A 140 -26.32 11.67 -24.48
N TYR A 141 -26.76 12.81 -25.01
CA TYR A 141 -28.16 13.10 -25.31
C TYR A 141 -28.35 13.52 -26.78
N GLY A 142 -29.42 13.03 -27.42
CA GLY A 142 -29.77 13.36 -28.79
C GLY A 142 -28.79 12.80 -29.82
N SER A 143 -28.24 11.62 -29.56
CA SER A 143 -27.40 10.89 -30.53
C SER A 143 -28.29 10.27 -31.61
N LEU A 144 -27.95 10.47 -32.89
CA LEU A 144 -28.73 9.92 -33.99
C LEU A 144 -28.59 8.39 -34.03
N GLY A 145 -29.72 7.68 -33.94
CA GLY A 145 -29.76 6.22 -34.01
C GLY A 145 -29.31 5.49 -32.74
N GLU A 146 -29.05 6.21 -31.64
CA GLU A 146 -28.72 5.63 -30.34
C GLU A 146 -29.65 6.21 -29.25
N THR A 147 -29.95 5.39 -28.25
CA THR A 147 -30.66 5.82 -27.04
C THR A 147 -29.82 6.86 -26.28
N ASP A 148 -30.47 7.78 -25.55
CA ASP A 148 -29.77 8.64 -24.60
C ASP A 148 -29.05 7.83 -23.52
N ALA A 149 -27.90 8.32 -23.06
CA ALA A 149 -27.12 7.75 -21.98
C ALA A 149 -27.44 8.47 -20.66
N ALA A 150 -28.72 8.47 -20.28
CA ALA A 150 -29.22 9.20 -19.12
C ALA A 150 -28.59 8.66 -17.81
N ARG A 151 -28.52 7.33 -17.70
CA ARG A 151 -27.72 6.59 -16.72
C ARG A 151 -26.51 6.00 -17.43
N ARG A 152 -25.30 6.43 -17.06
CA ARG A 152 -24.03 5.91 -17.59
C ARG A 152 -23.25 5.23 -16.48
N LEU A 153 -22.94 3.96 -16.60
CA LEU A 153 -22.01 3.27 -15.69
C LEU A 153 -20.70 2.98 -16.39
N LEU A 154 -19.61 3.32 -15.74
CA LEU A 154 -18.26 3.05 -16.22
C LEU A 154 -17.46 2.31 -15.15
N TYR A 155 -17.17 1.04 -15.42
CA TYR A 155 -16.20 0.25 -14.66
C TYR A 155 -14.84 0.36 -15.34
N VAL A 156 -13.77 0.57 -14.57
CA VAL A 156 -12.39 0.57 -15.06
C VAL A 156 -11.50 -0.26 -14.13
N ALA A 157 -10.86 -1.28 -14.70
CA ALA A 157 -9.83 -2.06 -14.03
C ALA A 157 -8.45 -1.42 -14.22
N ASN A 158 -7.73 -1.20 -13.13
CA ASN A 158 -6.38 -0.61 -13.11
C ASN A 158 -6.25 0.66 -13.97
N PRO A 159 -7.11 1.69 -13.78
CA PRO A 159 -7.05 2.93 -14.55
C PRO A 159 -5.62 3.46 -14.60
N ASP A 160 -5.17 3.72 -15.83
CA ASP A 160 -3.86 4.24 -16.16
C ASP A 160 -3.96 5.68 -16.69
N CYS A 161 -2.83 6.23 -17.14
CA CYS A 161 -2.81 7.58 -17.69
C CYS A 161 -3.75 7.76 -18.89
N CYS A 162 -3.89 6.74 -19.74
CA CYS A 162 -4.70 6.81 -20.95
C CYS A 162 -6.18 6.93 -20.62
N VAL A 163 -6.67 6.18 -19.62
CA VAL A 163 -8.06 6.32 -19.15
C VAL A 163 -8.29 7.66 -18.47
N ILE A 164 -7.38 8.10 -17.58
CA ILE A 164 -7.51 9.40 -16.90
C ILE A 164 -7.59 10.54 -17.91
N VAL A 165 -6.75 10.50 -18.95
CA VAL A 165 -6.74 11.47 -20.04
C VAL A 165 -8.01 11.38 -20.89
N ALA A 166 -8.48 10.17 -21.22
CA ALA A 166 -9.75 9.99 -21.93
C ALA A 166 -10.90 10.66 -21.17
N LEU A 167 -11.03 10.36 -19.88
CA LEU A 167 -12.06 10.92 -19.00
C LEU A 167 -11.95 12.43 -18.88
N ALA A 168 -10.75 12.97 -18.62
CA ALA A 168 -10.54 14.41 -18.50
C ALA A 168 -10.90 15.16 -19.79
N SER A 169 -10.63 14.56 -20.95
CA SER A 169 -10.93 15.16 -22.26
C SER A 169 -12.42 15.13 -22.65
N THR A 170 -13.20 14.20 -22.09
CA THR A 170 -14.63 14.03 -22.42
C THR A 170 -15.57 14.46 -21.29
N ALA A 171 -15.05 14.78 -20.11
CA ALA A 171 -15.85 15.12 -18.95
C ALA A 171 -16.69 16.37 -19.18
N SER A 172 -18.00 16.30 -18.95
CA SER A 172 -18.86 17.49 -18.90
C SER A 172 -18.49 18.40 -17.72
N SER A 173 -19.00 19.63 -17.68
CA SER A 173 -18.77 20.53 -16.53
C SER A 173 -19.16 19.90 -15.18
N VAL A 174 -20.27 19.17 -15.14
CA VAL A 174 -20.73 18.44 -13.93
C VAL A 174 -19.75 17.35 -13.53
N GLN A 175 -19.24 16.59 -14.49
CA GLN A 175 -18.27 15.52 -14.22
C GLN A 175 -16.93 16.11 -13.78
N ALA A 176 -16.48 17.18 -14.43
CA ALA A 176 -15.25 17.90 -14.13
C ALA A 176 -15.25 18.55 -12.74
N THR A 177 -16.41 18.78 -12.12
CA THR A 177 -16.49 19.25 -10.73
C THR A 177 -15.98 18.21 -9.72
N PHE A 178 -16.21 16.91 -9.97
CA PHE A 178 -15.93 15.86 -8.99
C PHE A 178 -14.73 14.97 -9.36
N LEU A 179 -14.50 14.73 -10.66
CA LEU A 179 -13.46 13.83 -11.14
C LEU A 179 -12.02 14.18 -10.69
N PRO A 180 -11.61 15.46 -10.58
CA PRO A 180 -10.27 15.83 -10.10
C PRO A 180 -9.94 15.29 -8.71
N ASP A 181 -10.86 15.46 -7.76
CA ASP A 181 -10.67 14.97 -6.38
C ASP A 181 -10.80 13.44 -6.32
N PHE A 182 -11.71 12.86 -7.10
CA PHE A 182 -11.83 11.41 -7.27
C PHE A 182 -10.52 10.78 -7.78
N PHE A 183 -9.90 11.37 -8.81
CA PHE A 183 -8.60 10.91 -9.31
C PHE A 183 -7.52 11.02 -8.25
N TYR A 184 -7.47 12.14 -7.54
CA TYR A 184 -6.49 12.36 -6.49
C TYR A 184 -6.62 11.33 -5.35
N LYS A 185 -7.83 11.08 -4.85
CA LYS A 185 -8.08 10.10 -3.79
C LYS A 185 -7.77 8.67 -4.24
N TYR A 186 -8.06 8.34 -5.50
CA TYR A 186 -7.69 7.05 -6.07
C TYR A 186 -6.17 6.88 -6.23
N LEU A 187 -5.48 7.86 -6.82
CA LEU A 187 -4.02 7.77 -7.01
C LEU A 187 -3.28 7.78 -5.67
N GLY A 188 -3.78 8.54 -4.70
CA GLY A 188 -3.21 8.69 -3.36
C GLY A 188 -3.48 7.53 -2.39
N SER A 189 -4.16 6.45 -2.79
CA SER A 189 -4.56 5.36 -1.87
C SER A 189 -5.41 5.84 -0.68
N ARG A 190 -6.29 6.84 -0.87
CA ARG A 190 -7.06 7.45 0.23
C ARG A 190 -8.37 6.71 0.46
N THR A 191 -8.67 6.39 1.72
CA THR A 191 -10.00 5.92 2.13
C THR A 191 -10.90 7.13 2.43
N SER A 192 -12.07 7.21 1.81
CA SER A 192 -13.06 8.26 2.00
C SER A 192 -14.47 7.74 1.72
N LEU A 193 -15.48 8.41 2.28
CA LEU A 193 -16.90 8.16 2.02
C LEU A 193 -17.63 9.48 2.26
N GLY A 194 -18.52 9.87 1.35
CA GLY A 194 -19.25 11.11 1.54
C GLY A 194 -20.26 11.46 0.44
N ILE A 195 -21.09 12.44 0.78
CA ILE A 195 -22.03 13.09 -0.15
C ILE A 195 -21.57 14.54 -0.35
N HIS A 196 -21.25 14.87 -1.60
CA HIS A 196 -20.73 16.16 -2.01
C HIS A 196 -21.80 16.96 -2.75
N ARG A 197 -22.02 18.19 -2.28
CA ARG A 197 -22.81 19.19 -2.97
C ARG A 197 -22.00 20.49 -3.02
N PRO A 198 -21.78 21.09 -4.21
CA PRO A 198 -21.13 22.38 -4.29
C PRO A 198 -21.90 23.42 -3.46
N MET A 199 -21.21 24.18 -2.59
CA MET A 199 -21.87 25.20 -1.76
C MET A 199 -22.42 26.39 -2.57
N ARG A 200 -21.92 26.59 -3.79
CA ARG A 200 -22.27 27.65 -4.73
C ARG A 200 -22.33 27.06 -6.15
N GLY A 201 -22.95 27.77 -7.09
CA GLY A 201 -22.99 27.31 -8.48
C GLY A 201 -24.11 26.31 -8.77
N PRO A 202 -23.97 25.47 -9.82
CA PRO A 202 -25.07 24.65 -10.32
C PRO A 202 -25.48 23.60 -9.29
N LEU A 203 -26.79 23.39 -9.16
CA LEU A 203 -27.31 22.33 -8.30
C LEU A 203 -27.02 20.96 -8.94
N ILE A 204 -25.97 20.31 -8.44
CA ILE A 204 -25.49 18.99 -8.83
C ILE A 204 -25.07 18.22 -7.58
N PHE A 205 -24.95 16.89 -7.69
CA PHE A 205 -24.54 16.04 -6.58
C PHE A 205 -23.41 15.09 -6.98
N GLY A 206 -22.62 14.71 -5.98
CA GLY A 206 -21.63 13.63 -6.05
C GLY A 206 -21.75 12.73 -4.83
N LEU A 207 -21.86 11.42 -5.03
CA LEU A 207 -21.82 10.39 -3.99
C LEU A 207 -20.54 9.60 -4.21
N GLU A 208 -19.64 9.58 -3.25
CA GLU A 208 -18.29 9.07 -3.48
C GLU A 208 -17.84 8.17 -2.33
N PHE A 209 -17.13 7.09 -2.68
CA PHE A 209 -16.35 6.34 -1.71
C PHE A 209 -15.05 5.82 -2.31
N HIS A 210 -14.08 5.62 -1.43
CA HIS A 210 -12.81 5.02 -1.70
C HIS A 210 -12.46 4.09 -0.54
N LEU A 211 -12.16 2.82 -0.81
CA LEU A 211 -11.78 1.83 0.19
C LEU A 211 -10.42 1.24 -0.19
N GLN A 212 -9.38 1.61 0.54
CA GLN A 212 -8.08 0.95 0.48
C GLN A 212 -8.11 -0.34 1.30
N PHE A 213 -7.49 -1.39 0.78
CA PHE A 213 -7.34 -2.67 1.47
C PHE A 213 -6.15 -3.46 0.91
N TYR A 214 -5.95 -4.67 1.42
CA TYR A 214 -4.90 -5.60 1.06
C TYR A 214 -5.50 -6.96 0.73
N VAL A 215 -4.91 -7.66 -0.24
CA VAL A 215 -5.35 -8.99 -0.66
C VAL A 215 -4.21 -9.98 -0.45
N TRP A 216 -4.54 -11.11 0.17
CA TRP A 216 -3.66 -12.28 0.27
C TRP A 216 -3.90 -13.21 -0.92
N CYS A 217 -2.84 -13.53 -1.66
CA CYS A 217 -2.86 -14.50 -2.76
C CYS A 217 -1.84 -15.61 -2.51
N GLU A 218 -2.20 -16.83 -2.87
CA GLU A 218 -1.34 -18.01 -2.78
C GLU A 218 -1.15 -18.59 -4.18
N GLY A 219 0.10 -18.93 -4.51
CA GLY A 219 0.50 -19.52 -5.78
C GLY A 219 0.70 -18.51 -6.91
N GLY A 220 1.35 -18.97 -7.98
CA GLY A 220 1.61 -18.18 -9.18
C GLY A 220 2.77 -17.18 -9.03
N PRO A 221 3.09 -16.45 -10.12
CA PRO A 221 4.14 -15.43 -10.10
C PRO A 221 3.71 -14.20 -9.30
N GLN A 222 4.70 -13.48 -8.74
CA GLN A 222 4.45 -12.17 -8.16
C GLN A 222 4.08 -11.17 -9.26
N PHE A 223 2.93 -10.52 -9.11
CA PHE A 223 2.56 -9.40 -9.98
C PHE A 223 3.07 -8.08 -9.40
N HIS A 224 3.41 -7.14 -10.28
CA HIS A 224 3.78 -5.78 -9.89
C HIS A 224 2.87 -4.79 -10.60
N ASP A 225 2.42 -3.76 -9.88
CA ASP A 225 1.68 -2.67 -10.50
C ASP A 225 2.60 -1.93 -11.49
N SER A 226 2.22 -1.94 -12.76
CA SER A 226 2.98 -1.31 -13.84
C SER A 226 2.87 0.22 -13.81
N ARG A 227 1.84 0.77 -13.16
CA ARG A 227 1.64 2.20 -12.99
C ARG A 227 2.62 2.72 -11.96
N LYS A 228 3.22 3.88 -12.22
CA LYS A 228 4.30 4.42 -11.39
C LYS A 228 3.92 5.79 -10.81
N LYS A 229 4.29 6.00 -9.55
CA LYS A 229 4.27 7.31 -8.89
C LYS A 229 5.43 8.16 -9.40
N ARG A 230 5.46 9.44 -9.00
CA ARG A 230 6.55 10.38 -9.31
C ARG A 230 7.95 9.87 -8.99
N ASN A 231 8.08 9.12 -7.89
CA ASN A 231 9.35 8.56 -7.43
C ASN A 231 9.77 7.28 -8.18
N GLY A 232 9.07 6.90 -9.25
CA GLY A 232 9.32 5.69 -10.03
C GLY A 232 8.86 4.39 -9.36
N LYS A 233 8.36 4.45 -8.11
CA LYS A 233 7.81 3.27 -7.42
C LYS A 233 6.43 2.92 -7.99
N PRO A 234 6.02 1.65 -7.91
CA PRO A 234 4.66 1.22 -8.26
C PRO A 234 3.58 2.05 -7.52
N LEU A 235 2.44 2.27 -8.20
CA LEU A 235 1.28 2.97 -7.63
C LEU A 235 0.74 2.21 -6.42
N ARG A 236 0.62 0.88 -6.53
CA ARG A 236 0.32 -0.04 -5.45
C ARG A 236 1.48 -0.97 -5.15
N GLN A 237 1.69 -1.27 -3.88
CA GLN A 237 2.77 -2.16 -3.45
C GLN A 237 2.37 -3.63 -3.51
N SER A 238 3.32 -4.45 -3.93
CA SER A 238 3.22 -5.91 -3.91
C SER A 238 4.36 -6.45 -3.06
N ARG A 239 4.06 -7.30 -2.08
CA ARG A 239 5.05 -7.80 -1.13
C ARG A 239 4.94 -9.30 -0.97
N GLN A 240 6.08 -9.97 -0.94
CA GLN A 240 6.18 -11.35 -0.54
C GLN A 240 6.58 -11.42 0.93
N PRO A 241 5.82 -12.11 1.80
CA PRO A 241 6.29 -12.44 3.13
C PRO A 241 7.31 -13.58 3.03
N TYR A 242 8.58 -13.30 3.36
CA TYR A 242 9.66 -14.27 3.15
C TYR A 242 9.78 -15.29 4.28
N TYR A 243 9.43 -14.87 5.50
CA TYR A 243 9.63 -15.63 6.73
C TYR A 243 8.33 -16.31 7.20
N LEU A 244 7.16 -15.82 6.79
CA LEU A 244 5.85 -16.45 7.10
C LEU A 244 5.57 -17.70 6.23
N LYS A 245 6.38 -18.75 6.37
CA LYS A 245 6.22 -20.07 5.75
C LYS A 245 5.92 -21.13 6.80
N PHE A 246 5.13 -22.15 6.48
CA PHE A 246 4.82 -23.31 7.34
C PHE A 246 5.96 -24.35 7.33
N GLY A 247 7.09 -24.07 6.69
CA GLY A 247 8.29 -24.92 6.73
C GLY A 247 8.25 -26.16 5.83
N TYR A 248 7.16 -26.40 5.08
CA TYR A 248 7.07 -27.51 4.13
C TYR A 248 7.58 -27.10 2.73
N GLY A 249 8.41 -27.95 2.11
CA GLY A 249 9.07 -27.68 0.83
C GLY A 249 8.16 -27.49 -0.40
N ASN A 250 6.85 -27.74 -0.27
CA ASN A 250 5.86 -27.68 -1.35
C ASN A 250 4.82 -26.56 -1.18
N GLU A 251 5.06 -25.57 -0.32
CA GLU A 251 4.07 -24.51 -0.12
C GLU A 251 3.94 -23.56 -1.30
N PRO A 252 2.71 -23.14 -1.64
CA PRO A 252 2.50 -22.12 -2.65
C PRO A 252 3.12 -20.80 -2.18
N GLN A 253 3.78 -20.11 -3.10
CA GLN A 253 4.35 -18.78 -2.84
C GLN A 253 3.22 -17.81 -2.46
N VAL A 254 3.42 -17.05 -1.39
CA VAL A 254 2.43 -16.07 -0.91
C VAL A 254 2.79 -14.67 -1.38
N HIS A 255 1.77 -13.89 -1.76
CA HIS A 255 1.92 -12.47 -2.05
C HIS A 255 0.80 -11.66 -1.41
N ILE A 256 1.14 -10.49 -0.90
CA ILE A 256 0.23 -9.50 -0.34
C ILE A 256 0.24 -8.27 -1.25
N TYR A 257 -0.95 -7.88 -1.71
CA TYR A 257 -1.15 -6.80 -2.66
C TYR A 257 -1.93 -5.65 -2.03
N GLU A 258 -1.38 -4.44 -2.08
CA GLU A 258 -2.13 -3.22 -1.79
C GLU A 258 -3.14 -2.98 -2.93
N THR A 259 -4.38 -2.66 -2.60
CA THR A 259 -5.46 -2.50 -3.56
C THR A 259 -6.45 -1.43 -3.10
N GLN A 260 -7.22 -0.90 -4.04
CA GLN A 260 -8.26 0.08 -3.77
C GLN A 260 -9.45 -0.13 -4.71
N VAL A 261 -10.64 0.07 -4.15
CA VAL A 261 -11.88 0.22 -4.89
C VAL A 261 -12.40 1.64 -4.68
N SER A 262 -12.81 2.32 -5.75
CA SER A 262 -13.24 3.72 -5.70
C SER A 262 -14.43 3.96 -6.60
N CYS A 263 -15.50 4.54 -6.08
CA CYS A 263 -16.73 4.81 -6.80
C CYS A 263 -17.11 6.29 -6.68
N LEU A 264 -17.55 6.88 -7.78
CA LEU A 264 -18.14 8.21 -7.84
C LEU A 264 -19.44 8.13 -8.64
N ILE A 265 -20.55 8.52 -8.03
CA ILE A 265 -21.84 8.71 -8.70
C ILE A 265 -22.13 10.21 -8.72
N ALA A 266 -22.15 10.81 -9.91
CA ALA A 266 -22.38 12.24 -10.07
C ALA A 266 -23.53 12.52 -11.04
N GLY A 267 -24.34 13.53 -10.75
CA GLY A 267 -25.52 13.80 -11.57
C GLY A 267 -26.10 15.21 -11.42
N ILE A 268 -27.01 15.51 -12.34
CA ILE A 268 -27.84 16.73 -12.29
C ILE A 268 -29.08 16.47 -11.45
N ASP A 269 -29.72 15.31 -11.64
CA ASP A 269 -30.96 14.86 -10.99
C ASP A 269 -30.99 13.31 -10.95
N GLU A 270 -32.10 12.72 -10.48
CA GLU A 270 -32.26 11.26 -10.39
C GLU A 270 -32.37 10.54 -11.75
N ASP A 271 -32.59 11.27 -12.84
CA ASP A 271 -32.75 10.74 -14.19
C ASP A 271 -31.48 10.85 -15.05
N SER A 272 -30.58 11.80 -14.72
CA SER A 272 -29.38 12.12 -15.48
C SER A 272 -28.13 12.07 -14.59
N TRP A 273 -27.50 10.90 -14.52
CA TRP A 273 -26.32 10.66 -13.67
C TRP A 273 -25.35 9.64 -14.28
N VAL A 274 -24.10 9.71 -13.83
CA VAL A 274 -22.99 8.84 -14.24
C VAL A 274 -22.36 8.20 -13.00
N ALA A 275 -21.97 6.94 -13.10
CA ALA A 275 -21.13 6.26 -12.12
C ALA A 275 -19.77 5.90 -12.73
N TYR A 276 -18.72 6.17 -11.97
CA TYR A 276 -17.36 5.72 -12.23
C TYR A 276 -16.94 4.77 -11.14
N GLN A 277 -16.43 3.59 -11.50
CA GLN A 277 -15.88 2.63 -10.55
C GLN A 277 -14.49 2.21 -10.99
N PHE A 278 -13.49 2.60 -10.22
CA PHE A 278 -12.11 2.18 -10.38
C PHE A 278 -11.80 1.03 -9.43
N VAL A 279 -11.22 -0.03 -9.97
CA VAL A 279 -10.85 -1.22 -9.19
C VAL A 279 -9.43 -1.65 -9.54
N ASP A 280 -8.60 -1.81 -8.52
CA ASP A 280 -7.29 -2.44 -8.68
C ASP A 280 -7.46 -3.96 -8.79
N THR A 281 -7.03 -4.51 -9.93
CA THR A 281 -7.05 -5.95 -10.25
C THR A 281 -5.70 -6.45 -10.77
N TYR A 282 -4.65 -5.63 -10.71
CA TYR A 282 -3.32 -5.95 -11.24
C TYR A 282 -2.72 -7.26 -10.70
N TYR A 283 -3.10 -7.65 -9.48
CA TYR A 283 -2.71 -8.89 -8.83
C TYR A 283 -3.39 -10.15 -9.40
N GLN A 284 -4.38 -9.98 -10.29
CA GLN A 284 -5.08 -11.07 -10.95
C GLN A 284 -4.44 -11.46 -12.30
N GLY A 285 -3.36 -10.78 -12.70
CA GLY A 285 -2.64 -11.05 -13.95
C GLY A 285 -3.43 -10.62 -15.20
N THR A 286 -3.41 -11.46 -16.23
CA THR A 286 -4.06 -11.22 -17.53
C THR A 286 -5.46 -11.84 -17.60
N LYS A 287 -6.14 -12.02 -16.47
CA LYS A 287 -7.53 -12.50 -16.50
C LYS A 287 -8.37 -11.52 -17.32
N PRO A 288 -9.18 -12.01 -18.26
CA PRO A 288 -10.05 -11.14 -19.04
C PRO A 288 -11.06 -10.46 -18.12
N LEU A 289 -11.51 -9.27 -18.52
CA LEU A 289 -12.71 -8.67 -17.95
C LEU A 289 -13.89 -9.56 -18.34
N ALA A 290 -14.23 -10.50 -17.47
CA ALA A 290 -15.31 -11.44 -17.74
C ALA A 290 -16.66 -10.71 -17.78
N GLN A 291 -17.40 -10.94 -18.86
CA GLN A 291 -18.81 -10.56 -19.04
C GLN A 291 -19.57 -11.77 -19.59
N ASP A 292 -19.32 -12.96 -19.05
CA ASP A 292 -20.05 -14.13 -19.49
C ASP A 292 -21.48 -13.98 -18.95
N GLU A 293 -22.41 -13.61 -19.84
CA GLU A 293 -23.84 -13.65 -19.57
C GLU A 293 -24.22 -15.12 -19.41
N GLU A 294 -24.54 -15.51 -18.18
CA GLU A 294 -25.00 -16.85 -17.88
C GLU A 294 -26.53 -16.84 -17.85
N HIS A 295 -27.17 -17.67 -18.68
CA HIS A 295 -28.64 -17.83 -18.68
C HIS A 295 -29.43 -16.51 -18.89
N GLY A 296 -28.86 -15.54 -19.60
CA GLY A 296 -29.50 -14.23 -19.88
C GLY A 296 -29.40 -13.21 -18.74
N VAL A 297 -28.67 -13.54 -17.67
CA VAL A 297 -28.35 -12.61 -16.58
C VAL A 297 -27.05 -11.89 -16.91
N LYS A 298 -27.11 -10.56 -17.01
CA LYS A 298 -25.93 -9.74 -17.28
C LYS A 298 -25.38 -9.20 -15.95
N PRO A 299 -24.18 -9.59 -15.49
CA PRO A 299 -23.68 -9.12 -14.21
C PRO A 299 -23.40 -7.61 -14.22
N ASP A 300 -23.89 -6.89 -13.21
CA ASP A 300 -23.51 -5.48 -12.97
C ASP A 300 -22.08 -5.41 -12.43
N PRO A 301 -21.11 -4.91 -13.21
CA PRO A 301 -19.71 -4.91 -12.79
C PRO A 301 -19.45 -4.01 -11.60
N LEU A 302 -20.25 -2.96 -11.34
CA LEU A 302 -20.06 -2.05 -10.21
C LEU A 302 -20.44 -2.69 -8.88
N THR A 303 -21.38 -3.63 -8.88
CA THR A 303 -21.72 -4.47 -7.71
C THR A 303 -20.79 -5.67 -7.55
N GLY A 304 -19.84 -5.86 -8.48
CA GLY A 304 -19.01 -7.07 -8.56
C GLY A 304 -19.76 -8.30 -9.08
N GLY A 305 -20.80 -8.08 -9.89
CA GLY A 305 -21.59 -9.14 -10.53
C GLY A 305 -22.67 -9.76 -9.63
N LEU A 306 -23.01 -9.12 -8.50
CA LEU A 306 -24.04 -9.62 -7.58
C LEU A 306 -25.47 -9.29 -8.02
N PHE A 307 -25.63 -8.25 -8.84
CA PHE A 307 -26.92 -7.81 -9.36
C PHE A 307 -26.99 -7.95 -10.88
N ASP A 308 -28.19 -8.18 -11.40
CA ASP A 308 -28.46 -8.20 -12.83
C ASP A 308 -28.53 -6.77 -13.38
N ALA A 309 -27.58 -6.42 -14.25
CA ALA A 309 -27.55 -5.16 -14.98
C ALA A 309 -28.81 -4.96 -15.84
N ASN A 310 -29.47 -6.03 -16.27
CA ASN A 310 -30.73 -5.96 -17.02
C ASN A 310 -31.94 -5.54 -16.16
N LEU A 311 -31.78 -5.52 -14.83
CA LEU A 311 -32.74 -4.99 -13.86
C LEU A 311 -32.12 -3.79 -13.11
N PRO A 312 -31.90 -2.65 -13.78
CA PRO A 312 -31.12 -1.55 -13.25
C PRO A 312 -31.84 -0.89 -12.06
N ILE A 313 -31.06 -0.63 -11.01
CA ILE A 313 -31.43 0.35 -9.99
C ILE A 313 -31.17 1.73 -10.58
N TRP A 314 -32.25 2.49 -10.70
CA TRP A 314 -32.24 3.76 -11.40
C TRP A 314 -31.97 4.96 -10.49
N THR A 315 -32.41 4.89 -9.24
CA THR A 315 -32.20 5.96 -8.27
C THR A 315 -30.72 5.98 -7.89
N PRO A 316 -29.98 7.08 -8.14
CA PRO A 316 -28.53 7.12 -7.93
C PRO A 316 -28.15 6.87 -6.46
N ARG A 317 -28.99 7.33 -5.52
CA ARG A 317 -28.79 7.18 -4.07
C ARG A 317 -28.97 5.74 -3.58
N GLU A 318 -30.01 5.06 -4.06
CA GLU A 318 -30.21 3.63 -3.77
C GLU A 318 -29.10 2.80 -4.40
N TYR A 319 -28.72 3.12 -5.63
CA TYR A 319 -27.63 2.45 -6.32
C TYR A 319 -26.29 2.63 -5.60
N PHE A 320 -26.00 3.84 -5.10
CA PHE A 320 -24.82 4.12 -4.30
C PHE A 320 -24.72 3.23 -3.06
N LEU A 321 -25.81 3.11 -2.28
CA LEU A 321 -25.83 2.27 -1.09
C LEU A 321 -25.56 0.80 -1.43
N ILE A 322 -26.19 0.29 -2.50
CA ILE A 322 -26.01 -1.10 -2.94
C ILE A 322 -24.58 -1.35 -3.41
N VAL A 323 -24.02 -0.46 -4.24
CA VAL A 323 -22.63 -0.58 -4.70
C VAL A 323 -21.68 -0.50 -3.51
N TYR A 324 -21.90 0.40 -2.56
CA TYR A 324 -21.07 0.52 -1.36
C TYR A 324 -21.14 -0.75 -0.49
N GLU A 325 -22.33 -1.28 -0.21
CA GLU A 325 -22.50 -2.54 0.53
C GLU A 325 -21.73 -3.68 -0.13
N CYS A 326 -21.93 -3.87 -1.44
CA CYS A 326 -21.30 -4.95 -2.19
C CYS A 326 -19.77 -4.85 -2.16
N ARG A 327 -19.22 -3.64 -2.28
CA ARG A 327 -17.78 -3.41 -2.23
C ARG A 327 -17.21 -3.51 -0.83
N LEU A 328 -17.91 -2.99 0.18
CA LEU A 328 -17.51 -3.14 1.58
C LEU A 328 -17.48 -4.62 1.98
N LYS A 329 -18.46 -5.42 1.52
CA LYS A 329 -18.47 -6.87 1.71
C LYS A 329 -17.22 -7.52 1.13
N GLN A 330 -16.83 -7.16 -0.10
CA GLN A 330 -15.61 -7.68 -0.74
C GLN A 330 -14.35 -7.30 0.05
N VAL A 331 -14.24 -6.03 0.45
CA VAL A 331 -13.14 -5.51 1.27
C VAL A 331 -13.05 -6.26 2.60
N ARG A 332 -14.18 -6.43 3.30
CA ARG A 332 -14.26 -7.17 4.55
C ARG A 332 -13.76 -8.61 4.40
N HIS A 333 -14.20 -9.34 3.36
CA HIS A 333 -13.73 -10.70 3.12
C HIS A 333 -12.23 -10.76 2.84
N ALA A 334 -11.70 -9.84 2.02
CA ALA A 334 -10.27 -9.77 1.73
C ALA A 334 -9.44 -9.50 3.00
N MET A 335 -9.89 -8.55 3.84
CA MET A 335 -9.25 -8.24 5.12
C MET A 335 -9.32 -9.39 6.11
N HIS A 336 -10.49 -10.02 6.24
CA HIS A 336 -10.66 -11.17 7.11
C HIS A 336 -9.76 -12.33 6.68
N ASN A 337 -9.69 -12.63 5.38
CA ASN A 337 -8.81 -13.66 4.86
C ASN A 337 -7.34 -13.34 5.16
N LEU A 338 -6.90 -12.09 4.93
CA LEU A 338 -5.54 -11.67 5.24
C LEU A 338 -5.19 -11.87 6.72
N VAL A 339 -6.03 -11.37 7.63
CA VAL A 339 -5.78 -11.48 9.08
C VAL A 339 -5.83 -12.93 9.53
N ALA A 340 -6.82 -13.71 9.10
CA ALA A 340 -6.92 -15.12 9.46
C ALA A 340 -5.71 -15.93 8.97
N ARG A 341 -5.23 -15.69 7.74
CA ARG A 341 -4.03 -16.34 7.19
C ARG A 341 -2.77 -15.94 7.95
N LEU A 342 -2.63 -14.66 8.31
CA LEU A 342 -1.53 -14.19 9.15
C LEU A 342 -1.55 -14.88 10.52
N PHE A 343 -2.72 -15.02 11.14
CA PHE A 343 -2.86 -15.65 12.46
C PHE A 343 -2.48 -17.13 12.40
N LEU A 344 -2.99 -17.88 11.43
CA LEU A 344 -2.63 -19.27 11.22
C LEU A 344 -1.11 -19.43 11.04
N ARG A 345 -0.46 -18.52 10.31
CA ARG A 345 1.00 -18.54 10.10
C ARG A 345 1.80 -18.18 11.36
N LEU A 346 1.18 -17.46 12.30
CA LEU A 346 1.81 -17.02 13.54
C LEU A 346 1.57 -17.95 14.72
N GLU A 347 0.53 -18.77 14.67
CA GLU A 347 0.13 -19.70 15.72
C GLU A 347 1.31 -20.53 16.30
N PRO A 348 2.20 -21.14 15.48
CA PRO A 348 3.33 -21.93 16.01
C PRO A 348 4.35 -21.11 16.81
N TYR A 349 4.33 -19.79 16.68
CA TYR A 349 5.28 -18.88 17.32
C TYR A 349 4.65 -18.14 18.51
N THR A 350 3.32 -18.22 18.67
CA THR A 350 2.57 -17.52 19.72
C THR A 350 2.03 -18.44 20.81
N GLN A 351 2.12 -19.76 20.65
CA GLN A 351 1.77 -20.72 21.70
C GLN A 351 2.79 -20.68 22.86
N ASP A 352 2.30 -20.90 24.07
CA ASP A 352 3.01 -20.71 25.33
C ASP A 352 4.22 -21.66 25.46
N GLU A 353 5.25 -21.24 26.20
CA GLU A 353 6.52 -21.98 26.38
C GLU A 353 6.32 -23.42 26.89
N GLY A 354 5.18 -23.72 27.53
CA GLY A 354 4.82 -25.04 28.05
C GLY A 354 4.50 -26.10 26.97
N ASP A 355 3.86 -25.72 25.87
CA ASP A 355 3.41 -26.65 24.81
C ASP A 355 4.44 -26.81 23.67
N MET A 356 5.40 -25.89 23.57
CA MET A 356 6.50 -25.95 22.61
C MET A 356 7.44 -27.16 22.84
N THR A 357 7.38 -27.76 24.03
CA THR A 357 8.12 -28.98 24.38
C THR A 357 7.43 -30.26 23.89
N ALA A 358 6.13 -30.20 23.58
CA ALA A 358 5.33 -31.36 23.22
C ALA A 358 5.15 -31.56 21.71
N SER A 359 5.14 -30.48 20.91
CA SER A 359 4.95 -30.58 19.44
C SER A 359 6.24 -30.84 18.65
N PHE A 360 7.39 -30.52 19.23
CA PHE A 360 8.72 -30.81 18.71
C PHE A 360 9.46 -31.64 19.76
N GLY A 361 9.51 -32.95 19.54
CA GLY A 361 10.00 -33.95 20.49
C GLY A 361 11.22 -33.50 21.31
N GLU A 362 11.20 -33.89 22.59
CA GLU A 362 12.22 -33.69 23.62
C GLU A 362 13.63 -33.51 23.05
N GLY A 363 14.11 -32.27 23.03
CA GLY A 363 15.47 -31.93 22.61
C GLY A 363 15.65 -30.51 22.08
N ILE A 364 14.57 -29.81 21.71
CA ILE A 364 14.64 -28.52 21.02
C ILE A 364 14.36 -27.37 22.00
N MET A 365 15.16 -27.27 23.07
CA MET A 365 15.38 -25.95 23.67
C MET A 365 16.19 -25.15 22.62
N GLY A 366 15.46 -24.31 21.88
CA GLY A 366 15.77 -23.91 20.51
C GLY A 366 17.17 -23.37 20.28
N THR A 367 17.87 -23.98 19.33
CA THR A 367 19.13 -23.47 18.78
C THR A 367 19.01 -21.97 18.49
N MET A 368 20.11 -21.23 18.65
CA MET A 368 20.15 -19.78 18.36
C MET A 368 19.65 -19.43 16.94
N ALA A 369 19.78 -20.36 15.99
CA ALA A 369 19.21 -20.24 14.65
C ALA A 369 17.66 -20.19 14.66
N GLN A 370 17.00 -21.04 15.45
CA GLN A 370 15.54 -21.05 15.59
C GLN A 370 15.03 -19.77 16.25
N LYS A 371 15.71 -19.29 17.29
CA LYS A 371 15.38 -17.99 17.92
C LYS A 371 15.50 -16.84 16.92
N LYS A 372 16.58 -16.80 16.12
CA LYS A 372 16.75 -15.78 15.08
C LYS A 372 15.68 -15.87 13.99
N LEU A 373 15.25 -17.07 13.61
CA LEU A 373 14.15 -17.28 12.65
C LEU A 373 12.82 -16.77 13.22
N THR A 374 12.45 -17.18 14.44
CA THR A 374 11.22 -16.71 15.10
C THR A 374 11.20 -15.18 15.22
N GLN A 375 12.34 -14.55 15.52
CA GLN A 375 12.44 -13.09 15.55
C GLN A 375 12.15 -12.47 14.17
N GLN A 376 12.68 -13.05 13.09
CA GLN A 376 12.43 -12.57 11.73
C GLN A 376 10.95 -12.70 11.34
N VAL A 377 10.30 -13.81 11.70
CA VAL A 377 8.86 -14.03 11.49
C VAL A 377 8.02 -12.98 12.22
N LEU A 378 8.28 -12.78 13.51
CA LEU A 378 7.54 -11.81 14.33
C LEU A 378 7.77 -10.37 13.83
N ASN A 379 8.99 -10.02 13.45
CA ASN A 379 9.30 -8.72 12.85
C ASN A 379 8.56 -8.50 11.52
N GLU A 380 8.44 -9.54 10.70
CA GLU A 380 7.69 -9.46 9.44
C GLU A 380 6.19 -9.28 9.68
N ALA A 381 5.60 -10.01 10.64
CA ALA A 381 4.21 -9.80 11.05
C ALA A 381 3.96 -8.38 11.60
N ASN A 382 4.89 -7.87 12.41
CA ASN A 382 4.87 -6.50 12.93
C ASN A 382 4.98 -5.43 11.83
N ARG A 383 5.34 -5.79 10.59
CA ARG A 383 5.30 -4.89 9.44
C ARG A 383 3.94 -4.87 8.74
N PHE A 384 3.24 -6.01 8.68
CA PHE A 384 1.98 -6.16 7.93
C PHE A 384 0.73 -5.88 8.77
N LEU A 385 0.71 -6.31 10.04
CA LEU A 385 -0.43 -6.12 10.93
C LEU A 385 -0.78 -4.64 11.11
N PRO A 386 0.17 -3.72 11.39
CA PRO A 386 -0.17 -2.30 11.56
C PRO A 386 -0.79 -1.67 10.31
N GLN A 387 -0.34 -2.07 9.12
CA GLN A 387 -0.87 -1.54 7.86
C GLN A 387 -2.29 -2.05 7.61
N THR A 388 -2.56 -3.31 7.93
CA THR A 388 -3.89 -3.91 7.81
C THR A 388 -4.85 -3.30 8.82
N ILE A 389 -4.43 -3.18 10.09
CA ILE A 389 -5.20 -2.52 11.16
C ILE A 389 -5.54 -1.09 10.74
N HIS A 390 -4.56 -0.32 10.27
CA HIS A 390 -4.79 1.05 9.83
C HIS A 390 -5.84 1.15 8.72
N SER A 391 -5.78 0.23 7.73
CA SER A 391 -6.76 0.16 6.64
C SER A 391 -8.18 -0.09 7.17
N ILE A 392 -8.32 -1.02 8.14
CA ILE A 392 -9.59 -1.35 8.79
C ILE A 392 -10.10 -0.15 9.61
N CYS A 393 -9.25 0.47 10.44
CA CYS A 393 -9.62 1.66 11.22
C CYS A 393 -10.16 2.75 10.30
N LYS A 394 -9.49 3.02 9.17
CA LYS A 394 -9.92 4.05 8.23
C LYS A 394 -11.29 3.76 7.62
N ALA A 395 -11.58 2.50 7.28
CA ALA A 395 -12.90 2.12 6.76
C ALA A 395 -14.01 2.33 7.81
N ILE A 396 -13.75 2.00 9.08
CA ILE A 396 -14.68 2.24 10.19
C ILE A 396 -14.87 3.74 10.42
N GLU A 397 -13.78 4.51 10.51
CA GLU A 397 -13.81 5.96 10.75
C GLU A 397 -14.62 6.73 9.69
N VAL A 398 -14.46 6.39 8.40
CA VAL A 398 -15.20 7.08 7.33
C VAL A 398 -16.68 6.73 7.34
N TRP A 399 -17.03 5.50 7.71
CA TRP A 399 -18.42 5.10 7.91
C TRP A 399 -19.05 5.84 9.09
N ASP A 400 -18.38 5.89 10.24
CA ASP A 400 -18.93 6.56 11.43
C ASP A 400 -19.15 8.06 11.20
N ARG A 401 -18.28 8.69 10.42
CA ARG A 401 -18.49 10.08 9.98
C ARG A 401 -19.67 10.21 9.02
N PHE A 402 -19.79 9.29 8.07
CA PHE A 402 -20.87 9.29 7.09
C PHE A 402 -22.23 9.05 7.76
N SER A 403 -22.35 8.04 8.63
CA SER A 403 -23.58 7.71 9.35
C SER A 403 -24.04 8.85 10.26
N GLY A 404 -23.10 9.53 10.93
CA GLY A 404 -23.41 10.66 11.81
C GLY A 404 -23.74 11.99 11.10
N ARG A 405 -23.48 12.12 9.80
CA ARG A 405 -23.65 13.39 9.07
C ARG A 405 -24.37 13.23 7.73
N ASP A 406 -23.78 12.48 6.82
CA ASP A 406 -24.20 12.45 5.41
C ASP A 406 -25.39 11.51 5.18
N LEU A 407 -25.59 10.51 6.05
CA LEU A 407 -26.74 9.59 5.96
C LEU A 407 -28.10 10.33 6.04
N ALA A 408 -28.14 11.51 6.65
CA ALA A 408 -29.33 12.36 6.70
C ALA A 408 -29.85 12.73 5.29
N TYR A 409 -28.97 12.85 4.29
CA TYR A 409 -29.34 13.10 2.88
C TYR A 409 -30.09 11.94 2.23
N LEU A 410 -30.11 10.77 2.88
CA LEU A 410 -30.77 9.56 2.40
C LEU A 410 -32.05 9.26 3.19
N SER A 411 -32.43 10.12 4.15
CA SER A 411 -33.52 9.84 5.09
C SER A 411 -34.88 9.60 4.45
N ASP A 412 -35.17 10.19 3.29
CA ASP A 412 -36.38 9.97 2.50
C ASP A 412 -36.43 8.57 1.88
N ILE A 413 -35.33 8.08 1.31
CA ILE A 413 -35.26 6.72 0.76
C ILE A 413 -35.19 5.64 1.85
N LEU A 414 -34.75 6.01 3.06
CA LEU A 414 -34.77 5.14 4.24
C LEU A 414 -36.16 5.08 4.89
N LYS A 415 -37.00 6.10 4.75
CA LYS A 415 -38.38 6.07 5.27
C LYS A 415 -39.38 5.49 4.27
N SER A 416 -38.98 5.33 3.02
CA SER A 416 -39.86 4.88 1.95
C SER A 416 -39.95 3.35 1.89
N ASP A 417 -41.16 2.81 1.99
CA ASP A 417 -41.47 1.40 1.69
C ASP A 417 -41.57 1.13 0.17
N SER A 418 -40.73 1.81 -0.62
CA SER A 418 -40.70 1.69 -2.08
C SER A 418 -40.49 0.22 -2.49
N LYS A 419 -41.54 -0.42 -3.04
CA LYS A 419 -41.48 -1.76 -3.65
C LYS A 419 -40.68 -1.81 -4.96
N LYS A 420 -40.10 -0.68 -5.41
CA LYS A 420 -39.42 -0.58 -6.72
C LYS A 420 -37.96 -1.03 -6.68
N SER A 421 -37.37 -1.10 -5.48
CA SER A 421 -35.95 -1.41 -5.30
C SER A 421 -35.78 -2.90 -4.95
N PRO A 422 -34.77 -3.60 -5.48
CA PRO A 422 -34.59 -5.04 -5.21
C PRO A 422 -34.44 -5.35 -3.72
N ILE A 423 -33.80 -4.43 -2.98
CA ILE A 423 -33.61 -4.49 -1.54
C ILE A 423 -34.01 -3.13 -0.96
N PRO A 424 -34.85 -3.07 0.08
CA PRO A 424 -35.16 -1.81 0.76
C PRO A 424 -33.90 -1.13 1.31
N SER A 425 -33.77 0.19 1.11
CA SER A 425 -32.58 0.96 1.49
C SER A 425 -32.21 0.84 2.97
N VAL A 426 -33.20 0.74 3.87
CA VAL A 426 -32.97 0.50 5.31
C VAL A 426 -32.22 -0.81 5.53
N LYS A 427 -32.63 -1.88 4.84
CA LYS A 427 -31.99 -3.18 4.95
C LYS A 427 -30.57 -3.17 4.39
N VAL A 428 -30.30 -2.37 3.35
CA VAL A 428 -28.94 -2.17 2.83
C VAL A 428 -28.07 -1.48 3.89
N VAL A 429 -28.59 -0.45 4.57
CA VAL A 429 -27.86 0.23 5.66
C VAL A 429 -27.58 -0.73 6.81
N THR A 430 -28.54 -1.55 7.23
CA THR A 430 -28.28 -2.55 8.30
C THR A 430 -27.22 -3.56 7.88
N MET A 431 -27.21 -4.00 6.62
CA MET A 431 -26.17 -4.91 6.11
C MET A 431 -24.78 -4.24 6.09
N ILE A 432 -24.72 -2.94 5.80
CA ILE A 432 -23.49 -2.16 5.89
C ILE A 432 -23.03 -2.08 7.35
N GLU A 433 -23.92 -1.79 8.29
CA GLU A 433 -23.61 -1.79 9.73
C GLU A 433 -23.06 -3.14 10.19
N ASP A 434 -23.69 -4.25 9.81
CA ASP A 434 -23.20 -5.60 10.09
C ASP A 434 -21.77 -5.83 9.54
N HIS A 435 -21.45 -5.26 8.37
CA HIS A 435 -20.12 -5.36 7.78
C HIS A 435 -19.09 -4.52 8.54
N ILE A 436 -19.49 -3.35 9.04
CA ILE A 436 -18.63 -2.48 9.86
C ILE A 436 -18.39 -3.09 11.24
N ASP A 437 -19.40 -3.69 11.86
CA ASP A 437 -19.25 -4.37 13.14
C ASP A 437 -18.32 -5.57 13.04
N ALA A 438 -18.45 -6.36 11.97
CA ALA A 438 -17.49 -7.43 11.69
C ALA A 438 -16.05 -6.91 11.47
N LEU A 439 -15.88 -5.71 10.89
CA LEU A 439 -14.59 -5.05 10.76
C LEU A 439 -14.05 -4.56 12.11
N ARG A 440 -14.90 -4.05 13.01
CA ARG A 440 -14.52 -3.69 14.39
C ARG A 440 -14.03 -4.90 15.18
N ASP A 441 -14.72 -6.02 15.05
CA ASP A 441 -14.29 -7.29 15.65
C ASP A 441 -12.96 -7.80 15.07
N LEU A 442 -12.76 -7.62 13.76
CA LEU A 442 -11.50 -7.96 13.12
C LEU A 442 -10.36 -7.05 13.57
N GLN A 443 -10.62 -5.74 13.73
CA GLN A 443 -9.66 -4.76 14.24
C GLN A 443 -9.18 -5.15 15.63
N ARG A 444 -10.11 -5.39 16.57
CA ARG A 444 -9.78 -5.78 17.94
C ARG A 444 -8.88 -7.02 17.99
N ARG A 445 -9.25 -8.07 17.26
CA ARG A 445 -8.45 -9.31 17.16
C ARG A 445 -7.06 -9.05 16.58
N ALA A 446 -6.97 -8.25 15.51
CA ALA A 446 -5.70 -7.89 14.89
C ALA A 446 -4.79 -7.07 15.81
N GLU A 447 -5.36 -6.18 16.62
CA GLU A 447 -4.63 -5.40 17.63
C GLU A 447 -4.10 -6.28 18.77
N GLU A 448 -4.93 -7.21 19.27
CA GLU A 448 -4.50 -8.19 20.28
C GLU A 448 -3.32 -9.04 19.78
N GLN A 449 -3.42 -9.57 18.56
CA GLN A 449 -2.34 -10.37 17.97
C GLN A 449 -1.06 -9.54 17.73
N ARG A 450 -1.20 -8.28 17.30
CA ARG A 450 -0.06 -7.37 17.15
C ARG A 450 0.66 -7.19 18.48
N ASP A 451 -0.09 -6.94 19.55
CA ASP A 451 0.49 -6.69 20.87
C ASP A 451 1.19 -7.94 21.42
N LEU A 452 0.63 -9.12 21.18
CA LEU A 452 1.27 -10.40 21.48
C LEU A 452 2.58 -10.57 20.69
N CYS A 453 2.55 -10.37 19.36
CA CYS A 453 3.74 -10.48 18.51
C CYS A 453 4.84 -9.49 18.91
N ALA A 454 4.47 -8.25 19.25
CA ALA A 454 5.40 -7.23 19.71
C ALA A 454 5.97 -7.52 21.11
N GLY A 455 5.21 -8.17 21.99
CA GLY A 455 5.68 -8.66 23.28
C GLY A 455 6.70 -9.78 23.13
N LEU A 456 6.37 -10.80 22.33
CA LEU A 456 7.24 -11.95 22.06
C LEU A 456 8.54 -11.54 21.35
N ALA A 457 8.45 -10.66 20.35
CA ALA A 457 9.63 -10.13 19.65
C ALA A 457 10.61 -9.43 20.61
N ARG A 458 10.12 -8.68 21.60
CA ARG A 458 10.97 -8.02 22.59
C ARG A 458 11.59 -9.02 23.57
N LYS A 459 10.82 -10.01 24.05
CA LYS A 459 11.33 -11.07 24.93
C LYS A 459 12.44 -11.85 24.24
N LEU A 460 12.24 -12.20 22.98
CA LEU A 460 13.18 -12.98 22.19
C LEU A 460 14.45 -12.20 21.83
N GLU A 461 14.32 -10.92 21.47
CA GLU A 461 15.47 -10.03 21.28
C GLU A 461 16.35 -9.95 22.54
N MET A 462 15.73 -9.82 23.72
CA MET A 462 16.45 -9.81 24.99
C MET A 462 17.19 -11.14 25.24
N GLN A 463 16.54 -12.29 24.99
CA GLN A 463 17.18 -13.60 25.13
C GLN A 463 18.38 -13.77 24.18
N ILE A 464 18.23 -13.37 22.91
CA ILE A 464 19.30 -13.46 21.91
C ILE A 464 20.49 -12.60 22.33
N VAL A 465 20.26 -11.37 22.83
CA VAL A 465 21.34 -10.47 23.28
C VAL A 465 22.08 -11.05 24.49
N VAL A 466 21.36 -11.64 25.46
CA VAL A 466 21.98 -12.26 26.64
C VAL A 466 22.85 -13.46 26.23
N GLU A 467 22.34 -14.32 25.35
CA GLU A 467 23.10 -15.50 24.88
C GLU A 467 24.31 -15.09 24.03
N ASP A 468 24.19 -14.12 23.13
CA ASP A 468 25.33 -13.61 22.34
C ASP A 468 26.41 -13.01 23.27
N ASN A 469 26.01 -12.29 24.32
CA ASN A 469 26.95 -11.78 25.33
C ASN A 469 27.64 -12.90 26.10
N GLU A 470 26.91 -13.95 26.48
CA GLU A 470 27.47 -15.10 27.20
C GLU A 470 28.43 -15.90 26.32
N VAL A 471 28.09 -16.11 25.04
CA VAL A 471 28.98 -16.74 24.05
C VAL A 471 30.23 -15.90 23.85
N THR A 472 30.09 -14.57 23.72
CA THR A 472 31.23 -13.65 23.58
C THR A 472 32.14 -13.71 24.80
N ALA A 473 31.58 -13.72 26.01
CA ALA A 473 32.33 -13.84 27.26
C ALA A 473 33.08 -15.19 27.36
N ARG A 474 32.43 -16.31 27.00
CA ARG A 474 33.08 -17.62 26.92
C ARG A 474 34.19 -17.65 25.89
N GLN A 475 33.99 -17.04 24.72
CA GLN A 475 35.00 -16.98 23.68
C GLN A 475 36.20 -16.14 24.12
N GLN A 476 35.98 -15.02 24.81
CA GLN A 476 37.04 -14.22 25.42
C GLN A 476 37.85 -15.02 26.44
N ALA A 477 37.19 -15.76 27.34
CA ALA A 477 37.86 -16.66 28.28
C ALA A 477 38.63 -17.79 27.57
N GLY A 478 38.08 -18.34 26.49
CA GLY A 478 38.76 -19.34 25.66
C GLY A 478 40.00 -18.79 24.95
N THR A 479 39.98 -17.54 24.48
CA THR A 479 41.17 -16.87 23.93
C THR A 479 42.27 -16.70 24.97
N GLU A 480 41.94 -16.38 26.22
CA GLU A 480 42.92 -16.33 27.31
C GLU A 480 43.57 -17.71 27.53
N MET A 481 42.76 -18.79 27.58
CA MET A 481 43.29 -20.15 27.72
C MET A 481 44.16 -20.55 26.52
N THR A 482 43.77 -20.16 25.31
CA THR A 482 44.56 -20.38 24.08
C THR A 482 45.89 -19.63 24.14
N ARG A 483 45.92 -18.42 24.71
CA ARG A 483 47.15 -17.65 24.93
C ARG A 483 48.10 -18.38 25.89
N TYR A 484 47.58 -18.96 26.98
CA TYR A 484 48.40 -19.77 27.90
C TYR A 484 48.95 -21.03 27.24
N TRP A 485 48.14 -21.80 26.51
CA TRP A 485 48.60 -22.99 25.79
C TRP A 485 49.61 -22.65 24.69
N THR A 486 49.40 -21.56 23.97
CA THR A 486 50.36 -21.06 22.97
C THR A 486 51.68 -20.66 23.64
N GLY A 487 51.63 -19.99 24.79
CA GLY A 487 52.82 -19.65 25.58
C GLY A 487 53.60 -20.88 26.05
N ILE A 488 52.90 -21.90 26.59
CA ILE A 488 53.50 -23.18 26.98
C ILE A 488 54.14 -23.87 25.76
N GLY A 489 53.41 -23.98 24.64
CA GLY A 489 53.94 -24.56 23.41
C GLY A 489 55.22 -23.87 22.92
N LEU A 490 55.30 -22.54 23.06
CA LEU A 490 56.46 -21.76 22.63
C LEU A 490 57.71 -22.02 23.48
N VAL A 491 57.56 -22.40 24.75
CA VAL A 491 58.66 -22.72 25.68
C VAL A 491 59.10 -24.17 25.57
N PHE A 492 58.13 -25.11 25.49
CA PHE A 492 58.43 -26.54 25.52
C PHE A 492 58.88 -27.09 24.17
N LEU A 493 58.52 -26.47 23.05
CA LEU A 493 58.90 -26.95 21.72
C LEU A 493 60.40 -26.80 21.41
N PRO A 494 61.09 -25.70 21.79
CA PRO A 494 62.55 -25.64 21.81
C PRO A 494 63.18 -26.68 22.73
N LEU A 495 62.60 -26.87 23.93
CA LEU A 495 63.13 -27.78 24.92
C LEU A 495 63.09 -29.23 24.43
N THR A 496 61.98 -29.68 23.83
CA THR A 496 61.83 -31.03 23.27
C THR A 496 62.73 -31.25 22.05
N ALA A 497 62.93 -30.23 21.22
CA ALA A 497 63.88 -30.30 20.11
C ALA A 497 65.32 -30.49 20.62
N VAL A 498 65.72 -29.73 21.64
CA VAL A 498 67.07 -29.82 22.23
C VAL A 498 67.24 -31.16 22.95
N THR A 499 66.29 -31.60 23.76
CA THR A 499 66.38 -32.92 24.42
C THR A 499 66.40 -34.06 23.40
N GLY A 500 65.66 -33.95 22.30
CA GLY A 500 65.71 -34.91 21.18
C GLY A 500 67.10 -35.01 20.54
N ILE A 501 67.77 -33.87 20.29
CA ILE A 501 69.14 -33.83 19.74
C ILE A 501 70.16 -34.45 20.70
N PHE A 502 70.06 -34.12 21.99
CA PHE A 502 71.02 -34.59 23.00
C PHE A 502 70.74 -36.01 23.52
N SER A 503 69.56 -36.57 23.21
CA SER A 503 69.18 -37.95 23.53
C SER A 503 69.52 -38.96 22.42
N MET A 504 70.16 -38.52 21.32
CA MET A 504 70.59 -39.42 20.24
C MET A 504 71.71 -40.36 20.75
N GLN A 505 71.73 -41.61 20.25
CA GLN A 505 72.65 -42.67 20.69
C GLN A 505 74.13 -42.23 20.64
N ALA A 506 74.92 -42.74 21.58
CA ALA A 506 76.33 -42.42 21.74
C ALA A 506 77.12 -42.72 20.46
N GLY A 507 77.85 -41.72 19.95
CA GLY A 507 78.66 -41.80 18.72
C GLY A 507 78.31 -40.77 17.63
N ILE A 508 77.16 -40.09 17.73
CA ILE A 508 76.74 -39.05 16.76
C ILE A 508 77.24 -37.66 17.16
N LEU A 509 77.30 -37.36 18.46
CA LEU A 509 77.81 -36.09 19.01
C LEU A 509 79.16 -36.33 19.72
N PRO A 510 80.17 -35.45 19.55
CA PRO A 510 81.45 -35.58 20.25
C PRO A 510 81.27 -35.49 21.78
N ASP A 511 82.07 -36.24 22.56
CA ASP A 511 81.99 -36.28 24.03
C ASP A 511 82.06 -34.89 24.70
N SER A 512 82.67 -33.92 24.03
CA SER A 512 82.72 -32.52 24.48
C SER A 512 81.35 -31.84 24.58
N PHE A 513 80.33 -32.34 23.87
CA PHE A 513 78.98 -31.75 23.81
C PHE A 513 78.07 -32.19 24.97
N TYR A 514 78.35 -33.28 25.68
CA TYR A 514 77.51 -33.78 26.78
C TYR A 514 77.65 -33.01 28.10
N LYS A 515 78.21 -31.79 28.06
CA LYS A 515 78.33 -30.94 29.25
C LYS A 515 77.06 -30.10 29.44
N TRP A 516 76.53 -30.03 30.66
CA TRP A 516 75.26 -29.37 30.99
C TRP A 516 75.14 -27.91 30.50
N TRP A 517 76.21 -27.11 30.59
CA TRP A 517 76.26 -25.75 30.04
C TRP A 517 76.06 -25.64 28.52
N ILE A 518 76.48 -26.63 27.72
CA ILE A 518 76.29 -26.62 26.25
C ILE A 518 74.82 -26.88 25.91
N PHE A 519 74.17 -27.78 26.64
CA PHE A 519 72.72 -28.00 26.54
C PHE A 519 71.92 -26.72 26.80
N ILE A 520 72.30 -25.96 27.84
CA ILE A 520 71.65 -24.67 28.16
C ILE A 520 71.83 -23.66 27.02
N ILE A 521 73.05 -23.54 26.47
CA ILE A 521 73.31 -22.63 25.35
C ILE A 521 72.47 -23.01 24.13
N PHE A 522 72.40 -24.30 23.79
CA PHE A 522 71.60 -24.78 22.66
C PHE A 522 70.11 -24.53 22.87
N TRP A 523 69.61 -24.72 24.09
CA TRP A 523 68.22 -24.43 24.43
C TRP A 523 67.90 -22.95 24.31
N ILE A 524 68.76 -22.06 24.81
CA ILE A 524 68.57 -20.60 24.68
C ILE A 524 68.58 -20.19 23.20
N VAL A 525 69.54 -20.69 22.41
CA VAL A 525 69.65 -20.36 20.98
C VAL A 525 68.43 -20.84 20.19
N ILE A 526 67.98 -22.08 20.40
CA ILE A 526 66.78 -22.61 19.71
C ILE A 526 65.52 -21.86 20.15
N THR A 527 65.39 -21.52 21.44
CA THR A 527 64.25 -20.73 21.94
C THR A 527 64.22 -19.34 21.31
N LEU A 528 65.39 -18.69 21.20
CA LEU A 528 65.52 -17.37 20.59
C LEU A 528 65.24 -17.41 19.08
N LEU A 529 65.65 -18.48 18.39
CA LEU A 529 65.28 -18.73 16.99
C LEU A 529 63.78 -18.93 16.79
N VAL A 530 63.10 -19.65 17.69
CA VAL A 530 61.64 -19.85 17.63
C VAL A 530 60.91 -18.52 17.88
N ILE A 531 61.33 -17.73 18.87
CA ILE A 531 60.76 -16.39 19.13
C ILE A 531 60.96 -15.49 17.90
N LEU A 532 62.18 -15.43 17.35
CA LEU A 532 62.46 -14.65 16.15
C LEU A 532 61.65 -15.13 14.94
N ALA A 533 61.44 -16.44 14.77
CA ALA A 533 60.64 -16.98 13.67
C ALA A 533 59.14 -16.63 13.81
N VAL A 534 58.62 -16.59 15.04
CA VAL A 534 57.24 -16.18 15.33
C VAL A 534 57.07 -14.67 15.11
N GLU A 535 57.98 -13.85 15.64
CA GLU A 535 57.99 -12.41 15.42
C GLU A 535 58.17 -12.05 13.94
N PHE A 536 59.06 -12.73 13.23
CA PHE A 536 59.28 -12.51 11.80
C PHE A 536 58.06 -12.94 10.96
N ARG A 537 57.33 -14.00 11.36
CA ARG A 537 56.03 -14.35 10.75
C ARG A 537 54.96 -13.31 11.05
N SER A 538 54.88 -12.80 12.28
CA SER A 538 53.95 -11.74 12.70
C SER A 538 54.17 -10.43 11.93
N LEU A 539 55.43 -10.03 11.76
CA LEU A 539 55.83 -8.88 10.93
C LEU A 539 55.53 -9.12 9.44
N ARG A 540 55.72 -10.34 8.93
CA ARG A 540 55.42 -10.68 7.53
C ARG A 540 53.91 -10.74 7.23
N SER A 541 53.08 -11.17 8.18
CA SER A 541 51.61 -11.12 8.05
C SER A 541 51.03 -9.71 8.19
N SER A 542 51.79 -8.78 8.79
CA SER A 542 51.40 -7.37 8.96
C SER A 542 51.88 -6.47 7.83
N MET A 543 52.65 -6.99 6.86
CA MET A 543 52.98 -6.25 5.63
C MET A 543 51.86 -6.42 4.60
N PRO A 544 51.19 -5.33 4.15
CA PRO A 544 50.29 -5.41 3.01
C PRO A 544 51.09 -5.80 1.76
N ALA A 545 50.57 -6.76 0.99
CA ALA A 545 51.11 -7.10 -0.31
C ALA A 545 51.01 -5.89 -1.26
N LEU A 546 52.06 -5.08 -1.31
CA LEU A 546 52.30 -4.09 -2.37
C LEU A 546 52.86 -4.84 -3.59
N ARG A 547 51.95 -5.34 -4.44
CA ARG A 547 52.23 -5.60 -5.84
C ARG A 547 51.58 -4.48 -6.66
N ASN A 548 52.43 -3.57 -7.14
CA ASN A 548 52.12 -2.58 -8.19
C ASN A 548 51.48 -3.27 -9.41
N ASP A 549 50.34 -2.78 -9.90
CA ASP A 549 50.20 -1.63 -10.81
C ASP A 549 50.93 -1.85 -12.15
N CYS A 550 50.20 -1.95 -13.26
CA CYS A 550 49.63 -0.80 -13.97
C CYS A 550 49.45 -1.11 -15.47
N SER A 551 48.25 -0.90 -15.99
CA SER A 551 48.09 -0.40 -17.37
C SER A 551 46.95 0.60 -17.45
N ARG A 552 47.35 1.88 -17.33
CA ARG A 552 46.86 3.11 -18.00
C ARG A 552 45.41 3.61 -17.78
N CYS A 553 45.36 4.69 -16.99
CA CYS A 553 44.76 6.00 -17.25
C CYS A 553 43.46 6.10 -18.07
N ARG A 554 42.38 6.57 -17.42
CA ARG A 554 41.93 7.99 -17.46
C ARG A 554 40.67 8.19 -16.60
N THR A 555 40.73 9.21 -15.72
CA THR A 555 39.68 10.17 -15.30
C THR A 555 38.24 9.64 -15.13
N SER A 556 37.55 9.77 -14.00
CA SER A 556 37.42 10.95 -13.12
C SER A 556 36.87 10.54 -11.74
N SER A 557 37.30 11.29 -10.74
CA SER A 557 37.15 11.10 -9.30
C SER A 557 35.76 11.43 -8.72
N PRO A 558 35.52 11.05 -7.45
CA PRO A 558 34.23 10.88 -6.79
C PRO A 558 33.97 11.99 -5.75
N TRP A 559 32.83 11.96 -5.06
CA TRP A 559 32.74 12.48 -3.70
C TRP A 559 31.96 11.52 -2.79
N SER A 560 32.68 11.01 -1.79
CA SER A 560 32.19 10.43 -0.53
C SER A 560 32.06 11.59 0.51
N PRO A 561 31.94 11.42 1.86
CA PRO A 561 31.78 10.23 2.71
C PRO A 561 30.84 10.38 3.95
N PHE A 562 30.81 9.27 4.70
CA PHE A 562 30.33 8.89 6.03
C PHE A 562 30.39 9.87 7.24
N PRO A 563 29.64 9.56 8.32
CA PRO A 563 29.78 10.13 9.67
C PRO A 563 30.58 9.23 10.65
N SER A 564 31.16 9.83 11.69
CA SER A 564 31.72 9.13 12.87
C SER A 564 31.23 9.80 14.16
N ARG A 565 30.80 8.98 15.13
CA ARG A 565 30.45 9.32 16.52
C ARG A 565 31.68 9.23 17.44
N LEU A 566 31.67 10.02 18.54
CA LEU A 566 31.80 9.60 19.96
C LEU A 566 31.95 10.88 20.85
N SER A 567 30.97 11.19 21.72
CA SER A 567 30.95 10.98 23.20
C SER A 567 31.80 12.03 23.96
N LEU A 568 31.43 12.72 25.05
CA LEU A 568 30.53 12.55 26.20
C LEU A 568 30.39 13.91 26.95
N LEU A 569 29.29 14.08 27.73
CA LEU A 569 29.11 14.81 29.02
C LEU A 569 29.61 16.27 29.14
N SER A 570 28.97 17.27 29.77
CA SER A 570 27.90 17.36 30.78
C SER A 570 27.37 18.82 30.86
N SER A 571 26.25 19.01 31.59
CA SER A 571 25.82 20.22 32.34
C SER A 571 25.57 21.52 31.56
N SER A 572 24.31 21.87 31.26
CA SER A 572 23.40 22.72 32.05
C SER A 572 23.72 24.22 32.03
N THR A 573 22.87 25.02 31.37
CA THR A 573 22.12 26.20 31.91
C THR A 573 21.36 26.95 30.80
N ASP A 574 20.04 27.05 30.98
CA ASP A 574 19.15 28.22 30.83
C ASP A 574 19.25 29.20 29.64
N PHE A 575 18.23 29.12 28.77
CA PHE A 575 17.24 30.17 28.40
C PHE A 575 17.66 31.51 27.71
N PRO A 576 16.72 32.27 27.07
CA PRO A 576 16.67 32.45 25.62
C PRO A 576 16.90 33.91 25.16
N ALA A 577 16.96 34.13 23.84
CA ALA A 577 16.74 35.48 23.28
C ALA A 577 15.93 35.40 21.98
N GLU A 578 14.74 35.98 22.05
CA GLU A 578 13.93 36.50 20.94
C GLU A 578 14.76 37.46 20.08
N ILE A 579 14.49 37.47 18.78
CA ILE A 579 14.71 38.65 17.95
C ILE A 579 13.39 38.96 17.24
N GLU A 580 12.64 39.88 17.85
CA GLU A 580 11.66 40.73 17.18
C GLU A 580 12.36 41.60 16.13
N LEU A 581 11.74 41.74 14.95
CA LEU A 581 11.98 42.85 14.04
C LEU A 581 10.63 43.48 13.68
N ILE A 582 10.33 44.59 14.36
CA ILE A 582 9.21 45.52 14.09
C ILE A 582 9.71 46.65 13.15
N PRO A 583 8.81 47.27 12.34
CA PRO A 583 9.13 47.85 11.05
C PRO A 583 9.40 49.37 11.11
N ARG A 584 9.90 49.92 10.00
CA ARG A 584 9.89 51.36 9.75
C ARG A 584 9.39 51.67 8.34
N SER A 585 8.20 52.27 8.26
CA SER A 585 7.95 53.36 7.31
C SER A 585 8.40 54.67 7.98
N PRO A 586 8.75 55.73 7.23
CA PRO A 586 7.70 56.65 6.75
C PRO A 586 7.99 57.31 5.40
N GLY A 587 6.95 57.94 4.83
CA GLY A 587 7.13 59.21 4.09
C GLY A 587 6.67 59.25 2.64
N ARG A 588 5.44 59.76 2.44
CA ARG A 588 4.91 60.38 1.21
C ARG A 588 5.83 61.48 0.67
N THR A 589 5.99 61.57 -0.65
CA THR A 589 5.59 62.68 -1.56
C THR A 589 6.39 62.55 -2.87
N VAL A 590 5.74 62.20 -3.99
CA VAL A 590 5.23 63.06 -5.08
C VAL A 590 4.20 62.22 -5.84
#